data_AF-A0A3N0B882-F1
#
_entry.id   AF-A0A3N0B882-F1
#
_cell.length_a   1.000
_cell.length_b   1.000
_cell.length_c   1.000
_cell.angle_alpha   90.00
_cell.angle_beta   90.00
_cell.angle_gamma   90.00
#
_symmetry.space_group_name_H-M   'P 1'
#
loop_
_entity.id
_entity.type
_entity.pdbx_description
1 polymer ?
#
loop_
_entity_poly.entity_id
_entity_poly.type
_entity_poly.pdbx_seq_one_letter_code
_entity_poly.pdbx_strand_id
1 'polypeptide(L)'
;MGDFSDRVFGVVRRIPRGKVASYGQVGSLIGAPRSARYVGYALRANPEPGTGPSCIPCHRVVFKDGGLCKSFAFGGPDEQRKMLEAEGVEFEDDGRVNMEACQWSGCAQDAGAPLACPHVHAP
;
A
#
# COMPACT_ATOMS: atom_id res chain seq x y z
N MET A 1 -15.51 -16.42 -0.40
CA MET A 1 -14.99 -15.17 0.19
C MET A 1 -16.19 -14.28 0.47
N GLY A 2 -16.19 -13.58 1.61
CA GLY A 2 -17.33 -12.73 1.97
C GLY A 2 -17.27 -11.38 1.27
N ASP A 3 -18.43 -10.73 1.11
CA ASP A 3 -18.60 -9.39 0.54
C ASP A 3 -17.57 -8.35 1.04
N PHE A 4 -17.13 -8.46 2.29
CA PHE A 4 -16.09 -7.60 2.86
C PHE A 4 -14.72 -7.78 2.19
N SER A 5 -14.25 -9.03 2.04
CA SER A 5 -12.93 -9.30 1.43
C SER A 5 -12.89 -8.88 -0.02
N ASP A 6 -13.98 -9.12 -0.76
CA ASP A 6 -14.08 -8.75 -2.17
C ASP A 6 -14.00 -7.23 -2.35
N ARG A 7 -14.65 -6.47 -1.47
CA ARG A 7 -14.52 -5.00 -1.43
C ARG A 7 -13.10 -4.55 -1.08
N VAL A 8 -12.44 -5.19 -0.10
CA VAL A 8 -11.03 -4.91 0.24
C VAL A 8 -10.14 -5.13 -0.99
N PHE A 9 -10.28 -6.27 -1.66
CA PHE A 9 -9.48 -6.60 -2.84
C PHE A 9 -9.74 -5.62 -3.99
N GLY A 10 -11.00 -5.24 -4.22
CA GLY A 10 -11.38 -4.24 -5.22
C GLY A 10 -10.73 -2.88 -5.00
N VAL A 11 -10.62 -2.42 -3.74
CA VAL A 11 -9.90 -1.18 -3.42
C VAL A 11 -8.40 -1.34 -3.60
N VAL A 12 -7.82 -2.45 -3.13
CA VAL A 12 -6.36 -2.68 -3.15
C VAL A 12 -5.83 -2.79 -4.59
N ARG A 13 -6.60 -3.39 -5.50
CA ARG A 13 -6.31 -3.42 -6.95
C ARG A 13 -6.16 -2.04 -7.58
N ARG A 14 -6.77 -1.01 -6.99
CA ARG A 14 -6.75 0.36 -7.50
C ARG A 14 -5.59 1.20 -6.99
N ILE A 15 -4.83 0.72 -5.99
CA ILE A 15 -3.68 1.45 -5.46
C ILE A 15 -2.61 1.48 -6.56
N PRO A 16 -2.18 2.65 -7.07
CA PRO A 16 -1.21 2.74 -8.15
C PRO A 16 0.17 2.20 -7.75
N ARG A 17 0.99 1.83 -8.74
CA ARG A 17 2.41 1.54 -8.53
C ARG A 17 3.10 2.79 -7.97
N GLY A 18 4.01 2.62 -7.00
CA GLY A 18 4.70 3.73 -6.35
C GLY A 18 3.88 4.46 -5.29
N LYS A 19 2.65 3.98 -5.02
CA LYS A 19 1.77 4.53 -3.97
C LYS A 19 1.38 3.46 -2.97
N VAL A 20 1.09 3.89 -1.75
CA VAL A 20 0.65 3.02 -0.64
C VAL A 20 -0.67 3.51 -0.05
N ALA A 21 -1.41 2.62 0.60
CA ALA A 21 -2.55 2.99 1.42
C ALA A 21 -2.40 2.41 2.83
N SER A 22 -2.95 3.09 3.83
CA SER A 22 -3.00 2.50 5.17
C SER A 22 -4.17 1.51 5.29
N TYR A 23 -4.06 0.52 6.18
CA TYR A 23 -5.17 -0.39 6.48
C TYR A 23 -6.47 0.34 6.88
N GLY A 24 -6.34 1.44 7.64
CA GLY A 24 -7.48 2.27 8.03
C GLY A 24 -8.11 3.03 6.88
N GLN A 25 -7.29 3.49 5.93
CA GLN A 25 -7.76 4.12 4.70
C GLN A 25 -8.53 3.14 3.83
N VAL A 26 -8.01 1.92 3.62
CA VAL A 26 -8.71 0.87 2.88
C VAL A 26 -10.07 0.58 3.53
N GLY A 27 -10.11 0.41 4.86
CA GLY A 27 -11.37 0.23 5.60
C GLY A 27 -12.37 1.37 5.38
N SER A 28 -11.89 2.61 5.35
CA SER A 28 -12.73 3.78 5.09
C SER A 28 -13.27 3.80 3.65
N LEU A 29 -12.43 3.46 2.67
CA LEU A 29 -12.79 3.44 1.24
C LEU A 29 -13.84 2.37 0.90
N ILE A 30 -13.89 1.26 1.64
CA ILE A 30 -14.94 0.23 1.48
C ILE A 30 -16.23 0.53 2.27
N GLY A 31 -16.31 1.69 2.93
CA GLY A 31 -17.45 2.08 3.77
C GLY A 31 -17.49 1.39 5.15
N ALA A 32 -16.37 0.84 5.62
CA ALA A 32 -16.26 0.17 6.92
C ALA A 32 -15.16 0.84 7.79
N PRO A 33 -15.37 2.06 8.28
CA PRO A 33 -14.38 2.74 9.12
C PRO A 33 -14.05 1.91 10.37
N ARG A 34 -12.83 2.08 10.91
CA ARG A 34 -12.31 1.34 12.07
C ARG A 34 -12.15 -0.18 11.86
N SER A 35 -12.19 -0.66 10.61
CA SER A 35 -12.01 -2.09 10.26
C SER A 35 -10.56 -2.49 9.91
N ALA A 36 -9.56 -1.67 10.21
CA ALA A 36 -8.16 -1.88 9.80
C ALA A 36 -7.63 -3.30 10.09
N ARG A 37 -7.96 -3.85 11.26
CA ARG A 37 -7.59 -5.23 11.65
C ARG A 37 -8.23 -6.29 10.73
N TYR A 38 -9.49 -6.11 10.35
CA TYR A 38 -10.20 -7.01 9.43
C TYR A 38 -9.68 -6.89 8.01
N VAL A 39 -9.27 -5.69 7.57
CA VAL A 39 -8.55 -5.51 6.30
C VAL A 39 -7.27 -6.36 6.30
N GLY A 40 -6.49 -6.32 7.38
CA GLY A 40 -5.30 -7.17 7.52
C GLY A 40 -5.62 -8.66 7.41
N TYR A 41 -6.70 -9.13 8.02
CA TYR A 41 -7.15 -10.53 7.89
C TYR A 41 -7.57 -10.89 6.47
N ALA A 42 -8.29 -10.01 5.76
CA ALA A 42 -8.64 -10.23 4.37
C ALA A 42 -7.39 -10.31 3.48
N LEU A 43 -6.43 -9.41 3.66
CA LEU A 43 -5.18 -9.39 2.89
C LEU A 43 -4.27 -10.58 3.16
N ARG A 44 -4.29 -11.14 4.38
CA ARG A 44 -3.60 -12.41 4.66
C ARG A 44 -4.16 -13.59 3.87
N ALA A 45 -5.44 -13.54 3.51
CA ALA A 45 -6.14 -14.53 2.69
C ALA A 45 -6.21 -14.15 1.20
N ASN A 46 -5.34 -13.23 0.74
CA ASN A 46 -5.30 -12.79 -0.65
C ASN A 46 -5.05 -13.99 -1.60
N PRO A 47 -5.98 -14.28 -2.53
CA PRO A 47 -5.85 -15.43 -3.44
C PRO A 47 -4.86 -15.19 -4.59
N GLU A 48 -4.56 -13.94 -4.92
CA GLU A 48 -3.78 -13.56 -6.11
C GLU A 48 -2.71 -12.52 -5.75
N PRO A 49 -1.75 -12.82 -4.84
CA PRO A 49 -0.68 -11.89 -4.50
C PRO A 49 0.23 -11.63 -5.70
N GLY A 50 0.76 -10.41 -5.80
CA GLY A 50 1.74 -10.05 -6.82
C GLY A 50 1.59 -8.61 -7.31
N THR A 51 2.27 -8.30 -8.41
CA THR A 51 2.37 -6.95 -9.00
C THR A 51 1.79 -6.84 -10.41
N GLY A 52 1.31 -7.96 -10.97
CA GLY A 52 0.74 -8.01 -12.32
C GLY A 52 -0.66 -7.38 -12.42
N PRO A 53 -1.18 -7.14 -13.64
CA PRO A 53 -2.47 -6.48 -13.86
C PRO A 53 -3.66 -7.19 -13.21
N SER A 54 -3.59 -8.52 -13.12
CA SER A 54 -4.64 -9.35 -12.50
C SER A 54 -4.37 -9.66 -11.02
N CYS A 55 -3.28 -9.19 -10.43
CA CYS A 55 -2.95 -9.43 -9.03
C CYS A 55 -3.64 -8.45 -8.08
N ILE A 56 -3.65 -8.80 -6.80
CA ILE A 56 -4.03 -7.94 -5.67
C ILE A 56 -2.73 -7.51 -4.97
N PRO A 57 -2.25 -6.27 -5.16
CA PRO A 57 -0.93 -5.82 -4.68
C PRO A 57 -0.96 -5.48 -3.18
N CYS A 58 -1.13 -6.50 -2.35
CA CYS A 58 -1.29 -6.35 -0.90
C CYS A 58 -0.05 -5.77 -0.19
N HIS A 59 1.15 -5.83 -0.80
CA HIS A 59 2.36 -5.18 -0.29
C HIS A 59 2.23 -3.66 -0.24
N ARG A 60 1.37 -3.06 -1.08
CA ARG A 60 1.05 -1.61 -1.08
C ARG A 60 0.22 -1.15 0.12
N VAL A 61 -0.18 -2.05 1.01
CA VAL A 61 -0.93 -1.71 2.22
C VAL A 61 0.00 -1.75 3.44
N VAL A 62 0.15 -0.60 4.11
CA VAL A 62 1.08 -0.40 5.23
C VAL A 62 0.38 0.09 6.50
N PHE A 63 1.10 0.15 7.61
CA PHE A 63 0.58 0.78 8.83
C PHE A 63 0.42 2.30 8.63
N LYS A 64 -0.44 2.92 9.44
CA LYS A 64 -0.76 4.35 9.32
C LYS A 64 0.47 5.25 9.47
N ASP A 65 1.46 4.79 10.21
CA ASP A 65 2.73 5.49 10.47
C ASP A 65 3.82 5.13 9.46
N GLY A 66 3.49 4.48 8.34
CA GLY A 66 4.44 4.04 7.31
C GLY A 66 5.16 2.73 7.65
N GLY A 67 4.89 2.12 8.81
CA GLY A 67 5.49 0.85 9.20
C GLY A 67 5.09 -0.32 8.28
N LEU A 68 6.02 -1.26 8.10
CA LEU A 68 5.78 -2.49 7.34
C LEU A 68 5.22 -3.61 8.21
N CYS A 69 4.53 -4.56 7.58
CA CYS A 69 3.93 -5.70 8.27
C CYS A 69 5.00 -6.72 8.66
N LYS A 70 5.31 -6.83 9.96
CA LYS A 70 6.27 -7.81 10.50
C LYS A 70 5.95 -9.26 10.13
N SER A 71 4.68 -9.57 9.96
CA SER A 71 4.20 -10.91 9.56
C SER A 71 3.58 -10.87 8.18
N PHE A 72 4.15 -10.08 7.27
CA PHE A 72 3.73 -10.06 5.88
C PHE A 72 3.73 -11.49 5.34
N ALA A 73 2.56 -11.94 4.89
CA ALA A 73 2.30 -13.35 4.62
C ALA A 73 3.18 -13.93 3.49
N PHE A 74 3.84 -13.07 2.70
CA PHE A 74 4.57 -13.41 1.49
C PHE A 74 6.08 -13.21 1.62
N GLY A 75 6.65 -13.38 2.82
CA GLY A 75 8.11 -13.32 3.03
C GLY A 75 8.57 -12.34 4.10
N GLY A 76 7.64 -11.77 4.89
CA GLY A 76 7.99 -10.83 5.96
C GLY A 76 8.24 -9.39 5.48
N PRO A 77 8.66 -8.51 6.39
CA PRO A 77 8.77 -7.07 6.12
C PRO A 77 9.85 -6.74 5.09
N ASP A 78 10.92 -7.53 4.99
CA ASP A 78 12.00 -7.30 4.03
C ASP A 78 11.54 -7.55 2.59
N GLU A 79 10.74 -8.59 2.35
CA GLU A 79 10.17 -8.83 1.03
C GLU A 79 9.12 -7.75 0.70
N GLN A 80 8.30 -7.34 1.68
CA GLN A 80 7.38 -6.22 1.49
C GLN A 80 8.14 -4.95 1.07
N ARG A 81 9.25 -4.64 1.76
CA ARG A 81 10.10 -3.49 1.45
C ARG A 81 10.65 -3.57 0.04
N LYS A 82 11.26 -4.70 -0.33
CA LYS A 82 11.84 -4.91 -1.66
C LYS A 82 10.81 -4.72 -2.78
N MET A 83 9.59 -5.23 -2.58
CA MET A 83 8.50 -5.04 -3.55
C MET A 83 8.10 -3.57 -3.67
N LEU A 84 8.04 -2.82 -2.57
CA LEU A 84 7.72 -1.39 -2.54
C LEU A 84 8.83 -0.55 -3.19
N GLU A 85 10.10 -0.81 -2.85
CA GLU A 85 11.26 -0.13 -3.45
C GLU A 85 11.34 -0.39 -4.96
N ALA A 86 11.09 -1.62 -5.41
CA ALA A 86 11.03 -1.95 -6.84
C ALA A 86 9.93 -1.16 -7.58
N GLU A 87 8.91 -0.70 -6.87
CA GLU A 87 7.85 0.14 -7.41
C GLU A 87 8.12 1.64 -7.31
N GLY A 88 9.23 2.06 -6.71
CA GLY A 88 9.61 3.45 -6.52
C GLY A 88 9.00 4.11 -5.28
N VAL A 89 8.59 3.33 -4.28
CA VAL A 89 8.13 3.86 -2.99
C VAL A 89 9.33 4.31 -2.17
N GLU A 90 9.27 5.54 -1.68
CA GLU A 90 10.31 6.15 -0.86
C GLU A 90 10.16 5.76 0.62
N PHE A 91 11.31 5.66 1.30
CA PHE A 91 11.40 5.32 2.71
C PHE A 91 12.18 6.41 3.45
N GLU A 92 11.75 6.68 4.68
CA GLU A 92 12.47 7.51 5.65
C GLU A 92 13.72 6.77 6.17
N ASP A 93 14.63 7.51 6.80
CA ASP A 93 15.87 6.98 7.37
C ASP A 93 15.62 5.88 8.43
N ASP A 94 14.47 5.91 9.10
CA ASP A 94 14.08 4.91 10.11
C ASP A 94 13.41 3.65 9.53
N GLY A 95 13.35 3.55 8.20
CA GLY A 95 12.83 2.39 7.47
C GLY A 95 11.31 2.35 7.31
N ARG A 96 10.60 3.42 7.65
CA ARG A 96 9.16 3.57 7.36
C ARG A 96 8.98 4.15 5.96
N VAL A 97 7.83 3.86 5.34
CA VAL A 97 7.46 4.52 4.08
C VAL A 97 7.28 6.02 4.32
N ASN A 98 7.79 6.85 3.42
CA ASN A 98 7.48 8.28 3.37
C ASN A 98 6.00 8.45 2.98
N MET A 99 5.15 8.55 4.00
CA MET A 99 3.70 8.64 3.81
C MET A 99 3.28 9.98 3.17
N GLU A 100 4.07 11.04 3.32
CA GLU A 100 3.77 12.34 2.70
C GLU A 100 3.89 12.27 1.18
N ALA A 101 4.93 11.62 0.66
CA ALA A 101 5.16 11.46 -0.78
C ALA A 101 4.32 10.32 -1.39
N CYS A 102 4.19 9.20 -0.66
CA CYS A 102 3.72 7.94 -1.24
C CYS A 102 2.26 7.60 -0.91
N GLN A 103 1.58 8.28 0.02
CA GLN A 103 0.21 7.91 0.36
C GLN A 103 -0.75 8.22 -0.81
N TRP A 104 -1.48 7.20 -1.23
CA TRP A 104 -2.49 7.31 -2.27
C TRP A 104 -3.67 8.18 -1.80
N SER A 105 -4.14 9.08 -2.65
CA SER A 105 -5.27 9.97 -2.33
C SER A 105 -6.65 9.28 -2.37
N GLY A 106 -6.73 8.03 -2.85
CA GLY A 106 -8.00 7.31 -3.07
C GLY A 106 -8.68 7.64 -4.40
N CYS A 107 -8.12 8.58 -5.18
CA CYS A 107 -8.56 8.95 -6.52
C CYS A 107 -7.66 8.33 -7.60
N ALA A 108 -8.20 8.09 -8.79
CA ALA A 108 -7.45 7.54 -9.92
C ALA A 108 -6.36 8.47 -10.48
N GLN A 109 -6.37 9.75 -10.09
CA GLN A 109 -5.43 10.79 -10.58
C GLN A 109 -3.97 10.59 -10.14
N ASP A 110 -3.71 9.69 -9.19
CA ASP A 110 -2.35 9.34 -8.73
C ASP A 110 -1.61 8.36 -9.68
N ALA A 111 -2.20 8.04 -10.83
CA ALA A 111 -1.57 7.21 -11.85
C ALA A 111 -0.49 8.01 -12.63
N GLY A 112 0.68 8.20 -12.01
CA GLY A 112 1.90 8.59 -12.72
C GLY A 112 2.18 10.09 -12.84
N ALA A 113 2.33 10.79 -11.71
CA ALA A 113 3.14 12.01 -11.71
C ALA A 113 4.63 11.60 -11.78
N PRO A 114 5.45 12.19 -12.68
CA PRO A 114 6.89 11.97 -12.63
C PRO A 114 7.39 12.43 -11.25
N LEU A 115 8.23 11.60 -10.61
CA LEU A 115 8.92 11.92 -9.37
C LEU A 115 9.65 13.25 -9.57
N ALA A 116 9.07 14.35 -9.06
CA ALA A 116 9.79 15.60 -8.95
C ALA A 116 10.76 15.43 -7.79
N CYS A 117 12.02 15.15 -8.11
CA CYS A 117 13.11 15.15 -7.15
C CYS A 117 13.06 16.47 -6.34
N PRO A 118 12.94 16.44 -5.00
CA PRO A 118 12.99 17.67 -4.24
C PRO A 118 14.41 18.23 -4.29
N HIS A 119 14.56 19.27 -5.10
CA HIS A 119 15.49 20.39 -4.98
C HIS A 119 16.92 20.05 -4.57
N VAL A 120 17.80 20.04 -5.59
CA VAL A 120 19.21 20.36 -5.41
C VAL A 120 19.32 21.71 -4.68
N HIS A 121 19.97 21.68 -3.53
CA HIS A 121 20.41 22.85 -2.80
C HIS A 121 21.56 23.51 -3.57
N ALA A 122 21.44 24.78 -3.91
CA ALA A 122 22.56 25.59 -4.39
C ALA A 122 22.24 27.10 -4.22
N PRO A 123 23.27 27.94 -4.03
CA PRO A 123 23.39 28.93 -2.94
C PRO A 123 22.64 30.25 -3.11
#